data_AF-A0A8T6CEL9-F1
#
_entry.id   AF-A0A8T6CEL9-F1
#
_cell.length_a   1.000
_cell.length_b   1.000
_cell.length_c   1.000
_cell.angle_alpha   90.00
_cell.angle_beta   90.00
_cell.angle_gamma   90.00
#
_symmetry.space_group_name_H-M   'P 1'
#
loop_
_entity.id
_entity.type
_entity.pdbx_description
1 polymer ?
#
loop_
_entity_poly.entity_id
_entity_poly.type
_entity_poly.pdbx_seq_one_letter_code
_entity_poly.pdbx_strand_id
1 'polypeptide(L)'
;MSRHATALRAGALALIALAAAWMVLGPGPTAREALGCAFLRHPHTYEADRARTTYLAAIEAASVDALFAGNTTFGLPAIEQGTRANRTKDAARRIPATLLKAIAWVESNMTMASRSVTYHSEGDALVSFDCGHGIMQVTTGMTVPLGAAQQPTPVQVSIATHYAHNIARG
;
A
#
# COMPACT_ATOMS: atom_id res chain seq x y z
N MET A 1 -29.38 21.06 57.24
CA MET A 1 -29.54 21.25 55.77
C MET A 1 -28.18 21.27 55.05
N SER A 2 -27.31 20.24 55.15
CA SER A 2 -26.00 20.29 54.44
C SER A 2 -25.49 18.98 53.81
N ARG A 3 -26.18 17.84 53.99
CA ARG A 3 -25.73 16.55 53.42
C ARG A 3 -26.13 16.35 51.95
N HIS A 4 -27.21 16.98 51.50
CA HIS A 4 -27.67 16.88 50.10
C HIS A 4 -26.80 17.69 49.13
N ALA A 5 -26.25 18.82 49.57
CA ALA A 5 -25.39 19.68 48.75
C ALA A 5 -24.02 19.05 48.45
N THR A 6 -23.47 18.27 49.39
CA THR A 6 -22.21 17.55 49.21
C THR A 6 -22.36 16.34 48.29
N ALA A 7 -23.48 15.62 48.38
CA ALA A 7 -23.78 14.50 47.49
C ALA A 7 -23.94 14.95 46.02
N LEU A 8 -24.59 16.08 45.78
CA LEU A 8 -24.73 16.64 44.42
C LEU A 8 -23.39 17.04 43.80
N ARG A 9 -22.48 17.64 44.60
CA ARG A 9 -21.17 18.08 44.12
C ARG A 9 -20.24 16.90 43.81
N ALA A 10 -20.30 15.83 44.62
CA ALA A 10 -19.53 14.61 44.36
C ALA A 10 -19.99 13.90 43.09
N GLY A 11 -21.31 13.85 42.84
CA GLY A 11 -21.86 13.28 41.60
C GLY A 11 -21.46 14.06 40.34
N ALA A 12 -21.46 15.39 40.41
CA ALA A 12 -21.06 16.24 39.28
C ALA A 12 -19.57 16.07 38.91
N LEU A 13 -18.69 15.96 39.90
CA LEU A 13 -17.25 15.74 39.67
C LEU A 13 -16.96 14.36 39.06
N ALA A 14 -17.68 13.32 39.49
CA ALA A 14 -17.54 11.97 38.93
C ALA A 14 -17.96 11.92 37.44
N LEU A 15 -19.04 12.62 37.07
CA LEU A 15 -19.49 12.70 35.68
C LEU A 15 -18.50 13.45 34.77
N ILE A 16 -17.89 14.53 35.26
CA ILE A 16 -16.87 15.28 34.52
C ILE A 16 -15.61 14.41 34.32
N ALA A 17 -15.18 13.66 35.34
CA ALA A 17 -14.04 12.75 35.23
C ALA A 17 -14.29 11.62 34.22
N LEU A 18 -15.51 11.05 34.20
CA LEU A 18 -15.92 10.05 33.22
C LEU A 18 -15.95 10.61 31.79
N ALA A 19 -16.48 11.82 31.59
CA ALA A 19 -16.49 12.48 30.29
C ALA A 19 -15.07 12.79 29.77
N ALA A 20 -14.18 13.26 30.66
CA ALA A 20 -12.79 13.51 30.32
C ALA A 20 -12.03 12.20 29.98
N ALA A 21 -12.27 11.12 30.73
CA ALA A 21 -11.71 9.81 30.43
C ALA A 21 -12.16 9.28 29.06
N TRP A 22 -13.42 9.51 28.68
CA TRP A 22 -13.94 9.10 27.37
C TRP A 22 -13.37 9.90 26.20
N MET A 23 -12.99 11.17 26.40
CA MET A 23 -12.29 11.95 25.36
C MET A 23 -10.83 11.53 25.17
N VAL A 24 -10.16 11.04 26.22
CA VAL A 24 -8.75 10.60 26.16
C VAL A 24 -8.61 9.14 25.72
N LEU A 25 -9.56 8.29 26.13
CA LEU A 25 -9.52 6.84 25.88
C LEU A 25 -10.58 6.36 24.87
N GLY A 26 -11.42 7.27 24.37
CA GLY A 26 -12.39 6.96 23.34
C GLY A 26 -11.68 6.50 22.05
N PRO A 27 -12.36 5.71 21.21
CA PRO A 27 -11.81 5.33 19.92
C PRO A 27 -11.47 6.61 19.15
N GLY A 28 -10.20 6.75 18.78
CA GLY A 28 -9.74 7.84 17.91
C GLY A 28 -10.49 7.83 16.58
N PRO A 29 -10.43 8.92 15.80
CA PRO A 29 -11.07 8.97 14.48
C PRO A 29 -10.61 7.75 13.67
N THR A 30 -11.57 6.92 13.25
CA THR A 30 -11.31 5.86 12.28
C THR A 30 -10.70 6.51 11.04
N ALA A 31 -9.58 5.95 10.56
CA ALA A 31 -8.97 6.39 9.31
C ALA A 31 -10.09 6.47 8.26
N ARG A 32 -10.29 7.66 7.69
CA ARG A 32 -11.33 7.91 6.72
C ARG A 32 -10.87 7.24 5.43
N GLU A 33 -11.17 5.95 5.28
CA GLU A 33 -10.89 5.22 4.06
C GLU A 33 -11.55 5.94 2.89
N ALA A 34 -10.76 6.21 1.85
CA ALA A 34 -11.31 6.77 0.64
C ALA A 34 -12.31 5.75 0.09
N LEU A 35 -13.59 6.13 0.06
CA LEU A 35 -14.74 5.34 -0.41
C LEU A 35 -14.60 4.81 -1.87
N GLY A 36 -13.48 5.11 -2.54
CA GLY A 36 -13.15 4.65 -3.88
C GLY A 36 -11.96 3.69 -3.98
N CYS A 37 -11.22 3.39 -2.89
CA CYS A 37 -10.11 2.43 -2.95
C CYS A 37 -10.60 0.98 -3.12
N ALA A 38 -9.73 0.13 -3.66
CA ALA A 38 -10.03 -1.29 -3.88
C ALA A 38 -10.34 -2.04 -2.58
N PHE A 39 -9.76 -1.61 -1.45
CA PHE A 39 -9.88 -2.29 -0.16
C PHE A 39 -10.54 -1.40 0.88
N LEU A 40 -11.48 -2.00 1.63
CA LEU A 40 -12.16 -1.41 2.79
C LEU A 40 -11.41 -1.64 4.12
N ARG A 41 -10.23 -2.26 4.04
CA ARG A 41 -9.25 -2.41 5.13
C ARG A 41 -7.89 -2.53 4.48
N HIS A 42 -6.85 -2.02 5.12
CA HIS A 42 -5.50 -2.25 4.61
C HIS A 42 -5.24 -3.76 4.51
N PRO A 43 -4.89 -4.27 3.32
CA PRO A 43 -4.57 -5.68 3.16
C PRO A 43 -3.25 -5.99 3.87
N HIS A 44 -3.02 -7.25 4.22
CA HIS A 44 -1.75 -7.66 4.82
C HIS A 44 -0.72 -8.02 3.74
N THR A 45 0.55 -7.67 3.98
CA THR A 45 1.67 -7.99 3.11
C THR A 45 2.94 -8.26 3.91
N TYR A 46 3.90 -8.92 3.28
CA TYR A 46 5.20 -9.24 3.86
C TYR A 46 6.20 -8.08 3.68
N GLU A 47 6.81 -7.66 4.79
CA GLU A 47 7.95 -6.74 4.79
C GLU A 47 9.26 -7.52 4.76
N ALA A 48 10.11 -7.23 3.77
CA ALA A 48 11.35 -7.95 3.55
C ALA A 48 12.46 -7.55 4.52
N ASP A 49 13.67 -8.05 4.26
CA ASP A 49 14.86 -7.77 5.03
C ASP A 49 15.19 -6.27 5.10
N ARG A 50 15.84 -5.86 6.19
CA ARG A 50 16.28 -4.47 6.40
C ARG A 50 17.19 -3.97 5.27
N ALA A 51 18.01 -4.84 4.71
CA ALA A 51 18.94 -4.50 3.63
C ALA A 51 18.26 -4.40 2.25
N ARG A 52 16.95 -4.65 2.17
CA ARG A 52 16.13 -4.57 0.95
C ARG A 52 16.59 -5.50 -0.16
N THR A 53 17.37 -6.52 0.17
CA THR A 53 17.97 -7.44 -0.82
C THR A 53 16.90 -8.14 -1.64
N THR A 54 15.82 -8.57 -1.00
CA THR A 54 14.67 -9.20 -1.66
C THR A 54 14.03 -8.27 -2.70
N TYR A 55 13.81 -7.00 -2.34
CA TYR A 55 13.20 -6.02 -3.23
C TYR A 55 14.14 -5.60 -4.36
N LEU A 56 15.43 -5.41 -4.06
CA LEU A 56 16.44 -5.10 -5.06
C LEU A 56 16.55 -6.21 -6.11
N ALA A 57 16.56 -7.48 -5.69
CA ALA A 57 16.59 -8.61 -6.61
C ALA A 57 15.33 -8.67 -7.49
N ALA A 58 14.15 -8.41 -6.92
CA ALA A 58 12.91 -8.34 -7.67
C ALA A 58 12.90 -7.17 -8.68
N ILE A 59 13.41 -5.99 -8.29
CA ILE A 59 13.54 -4.85 -9.19
C ILE A 59 14.49 -5.16 -10.36
N GLU A 60 15.63 -5.81 -10.10
CA GLU A 60 16.54 -6.23 -11.17
C GLU A 60 15.86 -7.20 -12.13
N ALA A 61 15.12 -8.19 -11.63
CA ALA A 61 14.37 -9.11 -12.45
C ALA A 61 13.26 -8.41 -13.26
N ALA A 62 12.50 -7.49 -12.64
CA ALA A 62 11.46 -6.71 -13.31
C ALA A 62 12.03 -5.86 -14.46
N SER A 63 13.23 -5.31 -14.26
CA SER A 63 13.91 -4.42 -15.20
C SER A 63 14.19 -5.04 -16.56
N VAL A 64 14.15 -6.37 -16.66
CA VAL A 64 14.41 -7.16 -17.88
C VAL A 64 13.27 -8.15 -18.19
N ASP A 65 12.05 -7.88 -17.72
CA ASP A 65 10.86 -8.72 -17.93
C ASP A 65 10.99 -10.16 -17.37
N ALA A 66 11.87 -10.39 -16.39
CA ALA A 66 12.16 -11.74 -15.88
C ALA A 66 11.21 -12.21 -14.76
N LEU A 67 10.46 -11.31 -14.11
CA LEU A 67 9.48 -11.70 -13.08
C LEU A 67 8.25 -12.39 -13.68
N PHE A 68 7.70 -11.82 -14.75
CA PHE A 68 6.44 -12.24 -15.36
C PHE A 68 6.48 -12.13 -16.89
N ALA A 69 7.52 -12.70 -17.50
CA ALA A 69 7.77 -12.62 -18.94
C ALA A 69 6.50 -12.90 -19.77
N GLY A 70 6.14 -11.96 -20.64
CA GLY A 70 4.97 -12.10 -21.52
C GLY A 70 3.60 -11.94 -20.86
N ASN A 71 3.53 -11.72 -19.55
CA ASN A 71 2.27 -11.42 -18.87
C ASN A 71 1.78 -10.02 -19.27
N THR A 72 0.51 -9.91 -19.66
CA THR A 72 -0.06 -8.63 -20.14
C THR A 72 -0.33 -7.61 -19.04
N THR A 73 -0.35 -8.02 -17.77
CA THR A 73 -0.66 -7.19 -16.61
C THR A 73 0.59 -6.78 -15.83
N PHE A 74 1.53 -7.72 -15.67
CA PHE A 74 2.73 -7.59 -14.83
C PHE A 74 4.04 -7.74 -15.61
N GLY A 75 3.99 -8.15 -16.88
CA GLY A 75 5.19 -8.17 -17.72
C GLY A 75 5.46 -6.79 -18.31
N LEU A 76 6.70 -6.55 -18.70
CA LEU A 76 7.03 -5.34 -19.45
C LEU A 76 6.29 -5.38 -20.80
N PRO A 77 5.63 -4.27 -21.19
CA PRO A 77 5.01 -4.20 -22.50
C PRO A 77 6.08 -4.26 -23.60
N ALA A 78 5.66 -4.64 -24.80
CA ALA A 78 6.53 -4.53 -25.97
C ALA A 78 6.98 -3.07 -26.14
N ILE A 79 8.28 -2.87 -26.34
CA ILE A 79 8.86 -1.54 -26.53
C ILE A 79 9.21 -1.40 -28.01
N GLU A 80 8.84 -0.25 -28.59
CA GLU A 80 9.31 0.11 -29.93
C GLU A 80 10.66 0.82 -29.84
N GLN A 81 11.63 0.42 -30.68
CA GLN A 81 12.94 1.08 -30.75
C GLN A 81 13.21 1.60 -32.16
N GLY A 82 13.90 2.74 -32.26
CA GLY A 82 14.30 3.36 -33.53
C GLY A 82 13.66 4.72 -33.77
N THR A 83 13.95 5.30 -34.93
CA THR A 83 13.35 6.58 -35.34
C THR A 83 11.87 6.38 -35.68
N ARG A 84 11.10 7.47 -35.72
CA ARG A 84 9.66 7.41 -36.09
C ARG A 84 9.42 6.65 -37.42
N ALA A 85 10.32 6.78 -38.39
CA ALA A 85 10.20 6.16 -39.71
C ALA A 85 10.70 4.71 -39.77
N ASN A 86 11.43 4.22 -38.76
CA ASN A 86 12.02 2.88 -38.77
C ASN A 86 11.97 2.24 -37.37
N ARG A 87 10.76 2.09 -36.83
CA ARG A 87 10.54 1.46 -35.53
C ARG A 87 10.50 -0.06 -35.66
N THR A 88 11.22 -0.76 -34.80
CA THR A 88 11.10 -2.20 -34.60
C THR A 88 10.25 -2.47 -33.37
N LYS A 89 9.37 -3.48 -33.43
CA LYS A 89 8.46 -3.86 -32.33
C LYS A 89 9.01 -4.97 -31.44
N ASP A 90 10.15 -5.56 -31.83
CA ASP A 90 10.78 -6.69 -31.17
C ASP A 90 12.02 -6.28 -30.36
N ALA A 91 12.07 -5.01 -29.92
CA ALA A 91 13.17 -4.55 -29.09
C ALA A 91 13.16 -5.28 -27.74
N ALA A 92 14.35 -5.45 -27.16
CA ALA A 92 14.46 -6.05 -25.83
C ALA A 92 13.65 -5.25 -24.82
N ARG A 93 12.75 -5.93 -24.11
CA ARG A 93 11.93 -5.34 -23.05
C ARG A 93 12.82 -5.08 -21.85
N ARG A 94 13.23 -3.84 -21.69
CA ARG A 94 14.09 -3.44 -20.58
C ARG A 94 13.83 -2.01 -20.14
N ILE A 95 13.92 -1.81 -18.84
CA ILE A 95 13.96 -0.50 -18.19
C ILE A 95 15.24 -0.48 -17.34
N PRO A 96 16.00 0.62 -17.29
CA PRO A 96 17.14 0.70 -16.39
C PRO A 96 16.71 0.43 -14.93
N ALA A 97 17.24 -0.60 -14.29
CA ALA A 97 16.90 -0.95 -12.90
C ALA A 97 17.10 0.21 -11.92
N THR A 98 18.09 1.09 -12.19
CA THR A 98 18.31 2.31 -11.40
C THR A 98 17.08 3.22 -11.36
N LEU A 99 16.29 3.31 -12.44
CA LEU A 99 15.05 4.08 -12.44
C LEU A 99 13.99 3.44 -11.54
N LEU A 100 13.80 2.12 -11.66
CA LEU A 100 12.86 1.40 -10.80
C LEU A 100 13.24 1.50 -9.31
N LYS A 101 14.54 1.43 -8.99
CA LYS A 101 15.04 1.66 -7.62
C LYS A 101 14.77 3.08 -7.14
N ALA A 102 14.97 4.08 -8.00
CA ALA A 102 14.70 5.47 -7.65
C ALA A 102 13.21 5.71 -7.38
N ILE A 103 12.32 5.12 -8.20
CA ILE A 103 10.87 5.14 -7.97
C ILE A 103 10.54 4.49 -6.64
N ALA A 104 10.96 3.23 -6.41
CA ALA A 104 10.73 2.53 -5.15
C ALA A 104 11.22 3.32 -3.92
N TRP A 105 12.35 4.02 -4.04
CA TRP A 105 12.89 4.86 -2.97
C TRP A 105 12.03 6.10 -2.71
N VAL A 106 11.63 6.83 -3.76
CA VAL A 106 10.82 8.05 -3.63
C VAL A 106 9.42 7.72 -3.13
N GLU A 107 8.81 6.67 -3.67
CA GLU A 107 7.41 6.33 -3.40
C GLU A 107 7.20 5.76 -1.99
N SER A 108 8.12 4.93 -1.52
CA SER A 108 7.93 4.18 -0.26
C SER A 108 9.14 4.12 0.64
N ASN A 109 10.29 4.70 0.26
CA ASN A 109 11.57 4.40 0.91
C ASN A 109 11.87 2.87 0.92
N MET A 110 11.49 2.21 -0.18
CA MET A 110 11.63 0.77 -0.42
C MET A 110 10.97 -0.13 0.64
N THR A 111 9.75 0.21 1.09
CA THR A 111 8.93 -0.60 2.01
C THR A 111 7.68 -1.12 1.31
N MET A 112 7.34 -2.39 1.50
CA MET A 112 6.07 -2.94 1.01
C MET A 112 4.96 -2.79 2.05
N ALA A 113 5.28 -3.04 3.32
CA ALA A 113 4.35 -2.92 4.43
C ALA A 113 4.45 -1.54 5.11
N SER A 114 3.46 -1.23 5.94
CA SER A 114 3.48 -0.07 6.83
C SER A 114 4.74 -0.05 7.70
N ARG A 115 5.21 1.15 8.06
CA ARG A 115 6.42 1.34 8.88
C ARG A 115 6.33 0.74 10.29
N SER A 116 5.13 0.39 10.75
CA SER A 116 4.91 -0.32 12.02
C SER A 116 5.21 -1.82 11.93
N VAL A 117 5.30 -2.38 10.73
CA VAL A 117 5.56 -3.80 10.49
C VAL A 117 7.06 -4.05 10.61
N THR A 118 7.42 -5.12 11.32
CA THR A 118 8.83 -5.48 11.51
C THR A 118 9.37 -6.16 10.24
N TYR A 119 10.66 -6.02 9.95
CA TYR A 119 11.31 -6.79 8.89
C TYR A 119 11.10 -8.29 9.08
N HIS A 120 10.98 -9.03 7.98
CA HIS A 120 10.68 -10.46 7.96
C HIS A 120 9.36 -10.84 8.64
N SER A 121 8.35 -9.97 8.56
CA SER A 121 7.02 -10.26 9.10
C SER A 121 5.91 -9.75 8.20
N GLU A 122 4.70 -10.20 8.48
CA GLU A 122 3.49 -9.75 7.78
C GLU A 122 2.69 -8.78 8.66
N GLY A 123 2.07 -7.80 8.02
CA GLY A 123 1.16 -6.85 8.66
C GLY A 123 0.54 -5.93 7.62
N ASP A 124 -0.07 -4.83 8.05
CA ASP A 124 -0.73 -3.89 7.15
C ASP A 124 0.19 -3.43 6.03
N ALA A 125 -0.30 -3.48 4.79
CA ALA A 125 0.37 -2.94 3.62
C ALA A 125 0.58 -1.44 3.74
N LEU A 126 1.62 -0.93 3.09
CA LEU A 126 1.78 0.51 2.93
C LEU A 126 0.72 1.00 1.93
N VAL A 127 -0.25 1.78 2.42
CA VAL A 127 -1.32 2.34 1.60
C VAL A 127 -1.34 3.86 1.77
N SER A 128 -1.31 4.60 0.67
CA SER A 128 -1.47 6.05 0.65
C SER A 128 -2.93 6.47 0.60
N PHE A 129 -3.17 7.76 0.87
CA PHE A 129 -4.51 8.35 0.86
C PHE A 129 -5.19 8.34 -0.52
N ASP A 130 -4.42 8.19 -1.61
CA ASP A 130 -4.89 8.12 -3.00
C ASP A 130 -4.94 6.68 -3.55
N CYS A 131 -5.01 5.68 -2.65
CA CYS A 131 -5.08 4.26 -2.99
C CYS A 131 -3.81 3.69 -3.64
N GLY A 132 -2.66 4.34 -3.43
CA GLY A 132 -1.35 3.80 -3.81
C GLY A 132 -0.96 2.68 -2.86
N HIS A 133 -0.52 1.54 -3.40
CA HIS A 133 -0.18 0.36 -2.60
C HIS A 133 1.29 0.00 -2.74
N GLY A 134 1.90 -0.35 -1.60
CA GLY A 134 3.16 -1.08 -1.52
C GLY A 134 4.38 -0.29 -1.97
N ILE A 135 5.43 -1.02 -2.33
CA ILE A 135 6.77 -0.48 -2.58
C ILE A 135 6.82 0.50 -3.77
N MET A 136 5.97 0.34 -4.78
CA MET A 136 5.89 1.22 -5.94
C MET A 136 4.70 2.19 -5.87
N GLN A 137 3.94 2.22 -4.77
CA GLN A 137 2.73 3.03 -4.60
C GLN A 137 1.75 2.95 -5.79
N VAL A 138 1.50 1.73 -6.28
CA VAL A 138 0.64 1.52 -7.46
C VAL A 138 -0.78 1.97 -7.17
N THR A 139 -1.29 2.93 -7.95
CA THR A 139 -2.68 3.43 -7.91
C THR A 139 -3.53 2.91 -9.06
N THR A 140 -2.91 2.59 -10.20
CA THR A 140 -3.63 2.24 -11.43
C THR A 140 -4.42 0.95 -11.29
N GLY A 141 -5.75 1.06 -11.32
CA GLY A 141 -6.65 -0.06 -11.12
C GLY A 141 -6.83 -0.47 -9.66
N MET A 142 -6.32 0.32 -8.70
CA MET A 142 -6.46 0.10 -7.26
C MET A 142 -7.64 0.88 -6.66
N THR A 143 -8.57 1.31 -7.51
CA THR A 143 -9.84 1.93 -7.16
C THR A 143 -11.01 1.10 -7.70
N VAL A 144 -12.23 1.50 -7.37
CA VAL A 144 -13.44 1.04 -8.07
C VAL A 144 -13.31 1.22 -9.60
N PRO A 145 -13.88 0.34 -10.45
CA PRO A 145 -14.79 -0.75 -10.10
C PRO A 145 -14.11 -1.96 -9.45
N LEU A 146 -14.85 -2.63 -8.56
CA LEU A 146 -14.45 -3.87 -7.91
C LEU A 146 -14.90 -5.09 -8.73
N GLY A 147 -14.43 -6.27 -8.33
CA GLY A 147 -14.81 -7.55 -8.92
C GLY A 147 -16.17 -8.06 -8.44
N ALA A 148 -16.35 -9.38 -8.53
CA ALA A 148 -17.57 -10.05 -8.08
C ALA A 148 -17.86 -9.76 -6.60
N ALA A 149 -19.14 -9.63 -6.26
CA ALA A 149 -19.60 -9.36 -4.89
C ALA A 149 -18.95 -8.12 -4.23
N GLN A 150 -18.54 -7.11 -5.03
CA GLN A 150 -17.87 -5.90 -4.55
C GLN A 150 -16.57 -6.21 -3.78
N GLN A 151 -15.85 -7.26 -4.19
CA GLN A 151 -14.55 -7.62 -3.62
C GLN A 151 -13.40 -7.16 -4.50
N PRO A 152 -12.20 -6.91 -3.94
CA PRO A 152 -11.01 -6.66 -4.74
C PRO A 152 -10.81 -7.77 -5.78
N THR A 153 -10.47 -7.37 -7.00
CA THR A 153 -10.13 -8.29 -8.09
C THR A 153 -8.83 -9.05 -7.75
N PRO A 154 -8.59 -10.23 -8.36
CA PRO A 154 -7.34 -10.97 -8.14
C PRO A 154 -6.09 -10.12 -8.43
N VAL A 155 -6.13 -9.26 -9.45
CA VAL A 155 -5.03 -8.35 -9.79
C VAL A 155 -4.79 -7.32 -8.69
N GLN A 156 -5.86 -6.70 -8.16
CA GLN A 156 -5.76 -5.77 -7.02
C GLN A 156 -5.16 -6.47 -5.79
N VAL A 157 -5.59 -7.69 -5.49
CA VAL A 157 -5.02 -8.49 -4.39
C VAL A 157 -3.54 -8.75 -4.62
N SER A 158 -3.13 -9.23 -5.80
CA SER A 158 -1.73 -9.50 -6.11
C SER A 158 -0.85 -8.25 -5.94
N ILE A 159 -1.30 -7.09 -6.45
CA ILE A 159 -0.57 -5.82 -6.32
C ILE A 159 -0.42 -5.41 -4.86
N ALA A 160 -1.48 -5.55 -4.06
CA ALA A 160 -1.49 -5.05 -2.69
C ALA A 160 -0.77 -5.96 -1.68
N THR A 161 -0.72 -7.27 -1.94
CA THR A 161 -0.24 -8.25 -0.95
C THR A 161 1.13 -8.83 -1.29
N HIS A 162 1.64 -8.70 -2.52
CA HIS A 162 2.88 -9.35 -2.93
C HIS A 162 3.86 -8.39 -3.63
N TYR A 163 5.04 -8.21 -3.03
CA TYR A 163 6.05 -7.26 -3.52
C TYR A 163 6.43 -7.47 -4.99
N ALA A 164 6.59 -8.71 -5.46
CA ALA A 164 6.95 -8.95 -6.86
C ALA A 164 5.90 -8.42 -7.86
N HIS A 165 4.61 -8.64 -7.58
CA HIS A 165 3.52 -8.12 -8.43
C HIS A 165 3.42 -6.60 -8.33
N ASN A 166 3.66 -6.04 -7.14
CA ASN A 166 3.71 -4.59 -6.94
C ASN A 166 4.85 -3.93 -7.74
N ILE A 167 6.07 -4.47 -7.62
CA ILE A 167 7.27 -4.02 -8.35
C ILE A 167 7.08 -4.15 -9.85
N ALA A 168 6.50 -5.25 -10.31
CA ALA A 168 6.30 -5.48 -11.74
C ALA A 168 5.21 -4.58 -12.35
N ARG A 169 4.28 -4.08 -11.53
CA ARG A 169 3.18 -3.23 -11.96
C ARG A 169 3.52 -1.74 -11.97
N GLY A 170 4.42 -1.31 -11.07
CA GLY A 170 4.88 0.08 -10.95
C GLY A 170 5.97 0.41 -11.97
#